data_AF-A0A846PE82-F1
#
_entry.id   AF-A0A846PE82-F1
#
_cell.length_a   1.000
_cell.length_b   1.000
_cell.length_c   1.000
_cell.angle_alpha   90.00
_cell.angle_beta   90.00
_cell.angle_gamma   90.00
#
_symmetry.space_group_name_H-M   'P 1'
#
loop_
_entity.id
_entity.type
_entity.pdbx_description
1 polymer ?
#
loop_
_entity_poly.entity_id
_entity_poly.type
_entity_poly.pdbx_seq_one_letter_code
_entity_poly.pdbx_strand_id
1 'polypeptide(L)' 'DRYRRLQQGMWSSLLQEWKSLADFLGKEVEVSSFDENLSGEALDVEEDGALIVRLKDGLLKKVVVGDVIVKRRLS' A
#
# COMPACT_ATOMS: atom_id res chain seq x y z
N ASP A 1 -22.91 -3.76 -5.06
CA ASP A 1 -22.40 -5.16 -5.02
C ASP A 1 -21.18 -5.38 -4.12
N ARG A 2 -20.11 -4.58 -4.21
CA ARG A 2 -18.90 -4.73 -3.36
C ARG A 2 -19.18 -4.76 -1.84
N TYR A 3 -20.04 -3.88 -1.34
CA TYR A 3 -20.44 -3.87 0.08
C TYR A 3 -21.10 -5.18 0.52
N ARG A 4 -21.97 -5.78 -0.32
CA ARG A 4 -22.59 -7.08 -0.03
C ARG A 4 -21.56 -8.21 -0.03
N ARG A 5 -20.63 -8.22 -0.98
CA ARG A 5 -19.51 -9.18 -1.01
C ARG A 5 -18.66 -9.11 0.27
N LEU A 6 -18.41 -7.90 0.77
CA LEU A 6 -17.68 -7.69 2.03
C LEU A 6 -18.46 -8.31 3.21
N GLN A 7 -19.76 -8.05 3.31
CA GLN A 7 -20.63 -8.65 4.35
C GLN A 7 -20.71 -10.18 4.25
N GLN A 8 -20.47 -10.75 3.07
CA GLN A 8 -20.42 -12.20 2.83
C GLN A 8 -19.03 -12.82 3.07
N GLY A 9 -18.09 -12.07 3.66
CA GLY A 9 -16.76 -12.57 3.98
C GLY A 9 -15.80 -12.65 2.80
N MET A 10 -16.15 -12.06 1.65
CA MET A 10 -15.31 -12.10 0.45
C MET A 10 -14.16 -11.08 0.46
N TRP A 11 -13.69 -10.68 1.64
CA TRP A 11 -12.71 -9.61 1.82
C TRP A 11 -11.43 -9.85 1.02
N SER A 12 -10.82 -11.04 1.14
CA SER A 12 -9.55 -11.33 0.48
C SER A 12 -9.65 -11.22 -1.04
N SER A 13 -10.79 -11.60 -1.65
CA SER A 13 -11.03 -11.42 -3.09
C SER A 13 -11.18 -9.96 -3.51
N LEU A 14 -11.85 -9.15 -2.67
CA LEU A 14 -12.03 -7.72 -2.92
C LEU A 14 -10.71 -6.98 -2.78
N LEU A 15 -9.88 -7.36 -1.81
CA LEU A 15 -8.56 -6.81 -1.60
C LEU A 15 -7.66 -7.09 -2.81
N GLN A 16 -7.66 -8.31 -3.36
CA GLN A 16 -6.89 -8.64 -4.57
C GLN A 16 -7.35 -7.84 -5.80
N GLU A 17 -8.67 -7.72 -5.99
CA GLU A 17 -9.24 -6.88 -7.06
C GLU A 17 -8.80 -5.41 -6.89
N TRP A 18 -8.86 -4.88 -5.68
CA TRP A 18 -8.41 -3.52 -5.39
C TRP A 18 -6.90 -3.32 -5.61
N LYS A 19 -6.05 -4.27 -5.18
CA LYS A 19 -4.60 -4.24 -5.41
C LYS A 19 -4.25 -4.19 -6.89
N SER A 20 -4.99 -4.91 -7.74
CA SER A 20 -4.77 -4.88 -9.19
C SER A 20 -5.00 -3.51 -9.84
N LEU A 21 -5.73 -2.63 -9.15
CA LEU A 21 -6.00 -1.24 -9.57
C LEU A 21 -5.12 -0.22 -8.84
N ALA A 22 -4.34 -0.66 -7.85
CA ALA A 22 -3.52 0.19 -7.01
C ALA A 22 -2.21 0.55 -7.72
N ASP A 23 -2.24 1.60 -8.54
CA ASP A 23 -1.12 2.04 -9.38
C ASP A 23 0.18 2.34 -8.63
N PHE A 24 0.16 2.54 -7.31
CA PHE A 24 1.37 2.82 -6.53
C PHE A 24 2.16 1.55 -6.17
N LEU A 25 1.54 0.36 -6.23
CA LEU A 25 2.23 -0.90 -5.94
C LEU A 25 3.33 -1.17 -6.98
N GLY A 26 4.47 -1.69 -6.51
CA GLY A 26 5.68 -1.90 -7.29
C GLY A 26 6.43 -0.63 -7.66
N LYS A 27 6.07 0.54 -7.10
CA LYS A 27 6.73 1.82 -7.37
C LYS A 27 7.44 2.36 -6.14
N GLU A 28 8.44 3.20 -6.40
CA GLU A 28 9.03 4.06 -5.37
C GLU A 28 8.02 5.09 -4.91
N VAL A 29 7.76 5.10 -3.60
CA VAL A 29 6.82 5.99 -2.93
C VAL A 29 7.49 6.75 -1.80
N GLU A 30 6.91 7.89 -1.48
CA GLU A 30 7.11 8.57 -0.20
C GLU A 30 5.82 8.43 0.59
N VAL A 31 5.94 8.01 1.85
CA VAL A 31 4.80 7.87 2.76
C VAL A 31 5.01 8.82 3.92
N SER A 32 4.05 9.71 4.12
CA SER A 32 4.08 10.73 5.16
C SER A 32 3.01 10.43 6.19
N SER A 33 3.43 10.33 7.45
CA SER A 33 2.57 10.07 8.61
C SER A 33 2.81 11.14 9.68
N PHE A 34 2.03 11.11 10.76
CA PHE A 34 2.23 12.06 11.86
C PHE A 34 3.62 11.94 12.51
N ASP A 35 4.09 10.70 12.70
CA ASP A 35 5.34 10.41 13.41
C ASP A 35 6.57 10.44 12.51
N GLU A 36 6.43 10.08 11.23
CA GLU A 36 7.56 9.89 10.34
C GLU A 36 7.20 10.04 8.85
N ASN A 37 8.22 10.41 8.07
CA ASN A 37 8.21 10.28 6.62
C ASN A 37 9.21 9.18 6.21
N LEU A 38 8.79 8.27 5.34
CA LEU A 38 9.63 7.20 4.82
C LEU A 38 9.56 7.15 3.30
N SER A 39 10.62 6.64 2.68
CA SER A 39 10.69 6.41 1.24
C SER A 39 11.16 5.00 0.95
N GLY A 40 10.54 4.37 -0.04
CA GLY A 40 10.90 3.03 -0.49
C GLY A 40 9.91 2.47 -1.50
N GLU A 41 10.05 1.19 -1.81
CA GLU A 41 9.17 0.51 -2.76
C GLU A 41 7.92 -0.04 -2.07
N ALA A 42 6.74 0.36 -2.55
CA ALA A 42 5.46 -0.17 -2.08
C ALA A 42 5.26 -1.60 -2.61
N LEU A 43 5.38 -2.60 -1.74
CA LEU A 43 5.34 -4.01 -2.15
C LEU A 43 3.94 -4.59 -2.18
N ASP A 44 3.16 -4.37 -1.11
CA ASP A 44 1.84 -4.96 -0.98
C ASP A 44 0.98 -4.20 0.04
N VAL A 45 -0.31 -4.49 0.06
CA VAL A 45 -1.24 -4.11 1.14
C VAL A 45 -1.70 -5.37 1.87
N GLU A 46 -1.38 -5.55 3.15
CA GLU A 46 -1.77 -6.76 3.88
C GLU A 46 -3.29 -6.86 4.09
N GLU A 47 -3.75 -8.01 4.60
CA GLU A 47 -5.17 -8.27 4.82
C GLU A 47 -5.81 -7.28 5.81
N ASP A 48 -5.04 -6.70 6.73
CA ASP A 48 -5.49 -5.66 7.64
C ASP A 48 -5.44 -4.24 7.04
N GLY A 49 -5.07 -4.12 5.76
CA GLY A 49 -5.02 -2.85 5.03
C GLY A 49 -3.70 -2.09 5.16
N ALA A 50 -2.70 -2.63 5.87
CA ALA A 50 -1.43 -1.93 6.00
C ALA A 50 -0.56 -2.04 4.74
N LEU A 51 0.07 -0.94 4.35
CA LEU A 51 1.03 -0.89 3.26
C LEU A 51 2.39 -1.42 3.72
N ILE A 52 2.95 -2.37 2.97
CA ILE A 52 4.31 -2.86 3.16
C ILE A 52 5.25 -2.09 2.24
N VAL A 53 6.24 -1.42 2.82
CA VAL A 53 7.25 -0.64 2.11
C VAL A 53 8.62 -1.27 2.36
N ARG A 54 9.36 -1.55 1.29
CA ARG A 54 10.78 -1.92 1.36
C ARG A 54 11.64 -0.67 1.32
N LEU A 55 12.36 -0.42 2.42
CA LEU A 55 13.30 0.68 2.55
C LEU A 55 14.59 0.39 1.77
N LYS A 56 15.42 1.43 1.59
CA LYS A 56 16.69 1.33 0.84
C LYS A 56 17.69 0.33 1.42
N ASP A 57 17.66 0.13 2.73
CA ASP A 57 18.51 -0.86 3.43
C ASP A 57 17.95 -2.29 3.37
N GLY A 58 16.81 -2.48 2.69
CA GLY A 58 16.14 -3.76 2.54
C GLY A 58 15.15 -4.09 3.66
N LEU A 59 15.05 -3.27 4.72
CA LEU A 59 14.06 -3.48 5.78
C LEU A 59 12.64 -3.29 5.25
N LEU A 60 11.72 -4.12 5.75
CA LEU A 60 10.30 -3.97 5.48
C LEU A 60 9.65 -3.18 6.62
N LYS A 61 8.95 -2.10 6.27
CA LYS A 61 8.09 -1.36 7.18
C LYS A 61 6.63 -1.56 6.83
N LYS A 62 5.81 -1.70 7.87
CA LYS A 62 4.35 -1.75 7.80
C LYS A 62 3.79 -0.38 8.16
N VAL A 63 2.98 0.19 7.28
CA VAL A 63 2.35 1.50 7.46
C VAL A 63 0.84 1.35 7.46
N VAL A 64 0.21 1.70 8.58
CA VAL A 64 -1.25 1.57 8.75
C VAL A 64 -1.99 2.84 8.35
N VAL A 65 -1.38 4.01 8.58
CA VAL A 65 -1.97 5.32 8.30
C VAL A 65 -0.88 6.22 7.74
N GLY A 66 -1.18 6.91 6.63
CA GLY A 66 -0.30 7.89 6.02
C GLY A 66 -0.74 8.25 4.60
N ASP A 67 -0.23 9.37 4.09
CA ASP A 67 -0.41 9.79 2.72
C ASP A 67 0.69 9.20 1.84
N VAL A 68 0.32 8.62 0.69
CA VAL A 68 1.25 7.97 -0.23
C VAL A 68 1.40 8.82 -1.50
N ILE A 69 2.64 9.17 -1.84
CA ILE A 69 2.98 9.89 -3.06
C ILE A 69 3.92 9.03 -3.91
N VAL A 70 3.53 8.74 -5.15
CA VAL A 70 4.40 8.04 -6.11
C VAL A 70 5.50 8.99 -6.59
N LYS A 71 6.75 8.58 -6.44
CA LYS A 71 7.90 9.36 -6.90
C LYS A 71 8.03 9.23 -8.41
N ARG A 72 7.90 10.36 -9.13
CA ARG A 72 8.23 10.40 -10.55
C ARG A 72 9.75 10.45 -10.71
N ARG A 73 10.32 9.56 -11.52
CA ARG A 73 11.67 9.77 -12.04
C ARG A 73 11.59 10.95 -13.01
N LEU A 74 12.21 12.07 -12.66
CA LEU A 74 12.52 13.10 -13.63
C LEU A 74 13.63 12.54 -14.52
N SER A 75 13.30 12.32 -15.80
CA SER A 75 14.23 11.94 -16.87
C SER A 75 15.02 13.16 -17.34
#